data_AF-A0A7R9V901-F1
#
_entry.id   AF-A0A7R9V901-F1
#
_cell.length_a   1.000
_cell.length_b   1.000
_cell.length_c   1.000
_cell.angle_alpha   90.00
_cell.angle_beta   90.00
_cell.angle_gamma   90.00
#
_symmetry.space_group_name_H-M   'P 1'
#
loop_
_entity.id
_entity.type
_entity.pdbx_description
1 polymer ?
#
loop_
_entity_poly.entity_id
_entity_poly.type
_entity_poly.pdbx_seq_one_letter_code
_entity_poly.pdbx_strand_id
1 'polypeptide(L)'
;GGRRGAAAPPPRRRHDSNWAVIVDTSLFWLNYRHESNALAFYHTVKRLGIPDDHILLMISDDMACNPRNPRPAKVFGDKGHGLNLYDDTVEVDYRGAEVTVENFLRLLIGRHDPSSPRSKRLLSDSGSNVFVFLNGHGGDDFIKFQDVNVRREVACCDACVDACSWSSTHARRTSNSSCLPRLGSCCICFRSESRRQIRF
;
A
#
# COMPACT_ATOMS: atom_id res chain seq x y z
N GLY A 1 44.50 -29.94 19.68
CA GLY A 1 43.24 -29.19 19.84
C GLY A 1 43.19 -28.07 18.83
N GLY A 2 42.49 -28.25 17.71
CA GLY A 2 42.31 -27.21 16.68
C GLY A 2 40.99 -26.48 16.90
N ARG A 3 41.04 -25.19 17.25
CA ARG A 3 39.87 -24.33 17.32
C ARG A 3 39.37 -24.07 15.89
N ARG A 4 38.23 -24.67 15.51
CA ARG A 4 37.49 -24.28 14.31
C ARG A 4 37.00 -22.86 14.52
N GLY A 5 37.50 -21.92 13.71
CA GLY A 5 36.97 -20.56 13.66
C GLY A 5 35.49 -20.61 13.29
N ALA A 6 34.64 -20.02 14.11
CA ALA A 6 33.25 -19.81 13.76
C ALA A 6 33.19 -18.91 12.52
N ALA A 7 32.53 -19.38 11.47
CA ALA A 7 32.28 -18.57 10.28
C ALA A 7 31.52 -17.31 10.68
N ALA A 8 31.97 -16.15 10.20
CA ALA A 8 31.26 -14.89 10.40
C ALA A 8 29.81 -15.03 9.91
N PRO A 9 28.83 -14.44 10.61
CA PRO A 9 27.45 -14.44 10.14
C PRO A 9 27.39 -13.83 8.74
N PRO A 10 26.57 -14.37 7.82
CA PRO A 10 26.45 -13.79 6.49
C PRO A 10 26.08 -12.30 6.60
N PRO A 11 26.62 -11.44 5.73
CA PRO A 11 26.30 -10.02 5.77
C PRO A 11 24.79 -9.87 5.72
N ARG A 12 24.23 -9.09 6.66
CA ARG A 12 22.81 -8.70 6.59
C ARG A 12 22.60 -8.07 5.23
N ARG A 13 21.75 -8.66 4.38
CA ARG A 13 21.39 -8.05 3.09
C ARG A 13 20.87 -6.65 3.41
N ARG A 14 21.62 -5.63 3.00
CA ARG A 14 21.18 -4.24 3.12
C ARG A 14 20.08 -4.07 2.10
N HIS A 15 18.87 -3.87 2.58
CA HIS A 15 17.78 -3.41 1.74
C HIS A 15 17.97 -1.91 1.52
N ASP A 16 18.27 -1.52 0.29
CA ASP A 16 18.55 -0.13 -0.12
C ASP A 16 17.42 0.46 -0.99
N SER A 17 16.47 -0.36 -1.40
CA SER A 17 15.31 0.01 -2.22
C SER A 17 14.03 -0.10 -1.39
N ASN A 18 13.35 1.02 -1.12
CA ASN A 18 12.08 1.04 -0.40
C ASN A 18 10.96 1.43 -1.36
N TRP A 19 9.85 0.70 -1.34
CA TRP A 19 8.65 0.91 -2.15
C TRP A 19 7.44 1.07 -1.24
N ALA A 20 6.44 1.81 -1.69
CA ALA A 20 5.15 1.93 -1.04
C ALA A 20 4.02 1.64 -2.03
N VAL A 21 3.02 0.89 -1.59
CA VAL A 21 1.75 0.68 -2.29
C VAL A 21 0.64 1.18 -1.39
N ILE A 22 -0.07 2.22 -1.81
CA ILE A 22 -1.07 2.92 -1.01
C ILE A 22 -2.41 2.84 -1.74
N VAL A 23 -3.42 2.28 -1.09
CA VAL A 23 -4.67 1.91 -1.77
C VAL A 23 -5.89 2.33 -0.95
N ASP A 24 -6.66 3.27 -1.48
CA ASP A 24 -8.04 3.55 -1.07
C ASP A 24 -9.01 2.80 -1.97
N THR A 25 -9.79 1.91 -1.36
CA THR A 25 -10.71 1.01 -2.05
C THR A 25 -12.17 1.50 -2.06
N SER A 26 -12.47 2.66 -1.47
CA SER A 26 -13.87 3.08 -1.22
C SER A 26 -14.36 4.15 -2.19
N LEU A 27 -15.67 4.13 -2.44
CA LEU A 27 -16.35 5.12 -3.29
C LEU A 27 -17.23 6.05 -2.47
N PHE A 28 -17.64 7.14 -3.12
CA PHE A 28 -18.62 8.11 -2.64
C PHE A 28 -18.14 9.05 -1.54
N TRP A 29 -18.73 10.25 -1.55
CA TRP A 29 -18.41 11.36 -0.65
C TRP A 29 -18.38 11.00 0.85
N LEU A 30 -19.26 10.09 1.31
CA LEU A 30 -19.29 9.68 2.72
C LEU A 30 -18.02 8.94 3.17
N ASN A 31 -17.21 8.49 2.22
CA ASN A 31 -15.95 7.81 2.45
C ASN A 31 -14.73 8.70 2.22
N TYR A 32 -14.90 10.03 2.17
CA TYR A 32 -13.83 11.03 2.08
C TYR A 32 -12.61 10.74 2.97
N ARG A 33 -12.85 10.19 4.17
CA ARG A 33 -11.79 9.83 5.13
C ARG A 33 -10.81 8.79 4.59
N HIS A 34 -11.21 7.91 3.68
CA HIS A 34 -10.33 6.88 3.15
C HIS A 34 -9.35 7.50 2.15
N GLU A 35 -9.82 8.28 1.17
CA GLU A 35 -8.94 9.03 0.26
C GLU A 35 -8.01 9.97 1.03
N SER A 36 -8.56 10.72 2.00
CA SER A 36 -7.74 11.60 2.85
C SER A 36 -6.66 10.85 3.63
N ASN A 37 -6.95 9.67 4.16
CA ASN A 37 -5.94 8.86 4.86
C ASN A 37 -4.87 8.36 3.88
N ALA A 38 -5.25 7.91 2.68
CA ALA A 38 -4.32 7.43 1.66
C ALA A 38 -3.35 8.55 1.24
N LEU A 39 -3.87 9.75 0.97
CA LEU A 39 -3.05 10.91 0.64
C LEU A 39 -2.15 11.34 1.81
N ALA A 40 -2.63 11.26 3.05
CA ALA A 40 -1.80 11.54 4.23
C ALA A 40 -0.64 10.54 4.36
N PHE A 41 -0.88 9.25 4.07
CA PHE A 41 0.19 8.25 4.01
C PHE A 41 1.16 8.52 2.85
N TYR A 42 0.67 8.92 1.68
CA TYR A 42 1.50 9.30 0.53
C TYR A 42 2.50 10.40 0.90
N HIS A 43 2.02 11.49 1.50
CA HIS A 43 2.90 12.56 2.00
C HIS A 43 3.86 12.08 3.10
N THR A 44 3.41 11.16 3.95
CA THR A 44 4.25 10.59 5.01
C THR A 44 5.39 9.76 4.44
N VAL A 45 5.13 8.85 3.50
CA VAL A 45 6.19 8.03 2.89
C VAL A 45 7.17 8.87 2.06
N LYS A 46 6.70 9.91 1.38
CA LYS A 46 7.56 10.90 0.70
C LYS A 46 8.49 11.59 1.67
N ARG A 47 7.97 12.09 2.80
CA ARG A 47 8.77 12.74 3.86
C ARG A 47 9.80 11.79 4.49
N LEU A 48 9.53 10.49 4.49
CA LEU A 48 10.46 9.46 4.95
C LEU A 48 11.52 9.08 3.89
N GLY A 49 11.48 9.69 2.70
CA GLY A 49 12.51 9.56 1.67
C GLY A 49 12.21 8.52 0.59
N ILE A 50 10.96 8.03 0.47
CA ILE A 50 10.55 7.21 -0.66
C ILE A 50 10.17 8.15 -1.82
N PRO A 51 10.85 8.08 -2.99
CA PRO A 51 10.55 8.93 -4.14
C PRO A 51 9.25 8.53 -4.83
N ASP A 52 8.67 9.42 -5.63
CA ASP A 52 7.36 9.21 -6.29
C ASP A 52 7.33 8.00 -7.22
N ASP A 53 8.43 7.73 -7.93
CA ASP A 53 8.55 6.56 -8.79
C ASP A 53 8.61 5.22 -8.02
N HIS A 54 8.70 5.29 -6.69
CA HIS A 54 8.64 4.16 -5.77
C HIS A 54 7.33 4.11 -4.94
N ILE A 55 6.39 5.02 -5.20
CA ILE A 55 5.09 5.05 -4.51
C ILE A 55 4.01 4.78 -5.54
N LEU A 56 3.28 3.68 -5.35
CA LEU A 56 2.16 3.29 -6.21
C LEU A 56 0.87 3.68 -5.48
N LEU A 57 0.17 4.70 -5.99
CA LEU A 57 -1.03 5.25 -5.39
C LEU A 57 -2.28 4.84 -6.17
N MET A 58 -3.21 4.16 -5.49
CA MET A 58 -4.50 3.74 -6.02
C MET A 58 -5.61 4.46 -5.25
N ILE A 59 -6.40 5.30 -5.93
CA ILE A 59 -7.54 6.01 -5.35
C ILE A 59 -8.82 5.69 -6.13
N SER A 60 -9.82 5.14 -5.43
CA SER A 60 -11.05 4.63 -6.05
C SER A 60 -12.06 5.70 -6.46
N ASP A 61 -12.00 6.90 -5.88
CA ASP A 61 -12.87 8.03 -6.21
C ASP A 61 -12.02 9.31 -6.36
N ASP A 62 -12.66 10.44 -6.68
CA ASP A 62 -11.99 11.74 -6.70
C ASP A 62 -12.75 12.71 -5.79
N MET A 63 -12.33 12.80 -4.53
CA MET A 63 -12.96 13.74 -3.59
C MET A 63 -12.60 15.19 -3.91
N ALA A 64 -11.46 15.44 -4.56
CA ALA A 64 -11.05 16.77 -4.96
C ALA A 64 -12.00 17.38 -6.00
N CYS A 65 -12.49 16.56 -6.94
CA CYS A 65 -13.44 16.94 -7.99
C CYS A 65 -14.92 16.65 -7.65
N ASN A 66 -15.21 16.15 -6.44
CA ASN A 66 -16.58 15.81 -6.07
C ASN A 66 -17.48 17.06 -5.97
N PRO A 67 -18.71 17.07 -6.55
CA PRO A 67 -19.63 18.22 -6.46
C PRO A 67 -20.05 18.60 -5.03
N ARG A 68 -19.92 17.67 -4.08
CA ARG A 68 -20.20 17.94 -2.65
C ARG A 68 -19.02 18.60 -1.93
N ASN A 69 -17.85 18.67 -2.56
CA ASN A 69 -16.68 19.28 -1.97
C ASN A 69 -16.80 20.81 -1.99
N PRO A 70 -16.90 21.48 -0.82
CA PRO A 70 -16.95 22.94 -0.77
C PRO A 70 -15.61 23.60 -1.14
N ARG A 71 -14.53 22.83 -1.31
CA ARG A 71 -13.18 23.28 -1.67
C ARG A 71 -12.70 22.52 -2.90
N PRO A 72 -13.08 22.97 -4.11
CA PRO A 72 -12.69 22.31 -5.35
C PRO A 72 -11.18 22.12 -5.47
N ALA A 73 -10.77 20.98 -6.04
CA ALA A 73 -9.38 20.58 -6.26
C ALA A 73 -8.54 20.47 -4.97
N LYS A 74 -9.17 20.31 -3.81
CA LYS A 74 -8.47 20.17 -2.53
C LYS A 74 -9.04 19.06 -1.66
N VAL A 75 -8.14 18.38 -0.96
CA VAL A 75 -8.47 17.35 0.04
C VAL A 75 -7.75 17.67 1.35
N PHE A 76 -8.40 17.52 2.50
CA PHE A 76 -7.84 17.90 3.79
C PHE A 76 -7.96 16.78 4.82
N GLY A 77 -6.88 16.58 5.60
CA GLY A 77 -6.79 15.59 6.67
C GLY A 77 -7.41 16.01 7.99
N ASP A 78 -7.79 17.28 8.11
CA ASP A 78 -8.16 17.89 9.38
C ASP A 78 -9.21 19.01 9.18
N LYS A 79 -9.90 19.37 10.27
CA LYS A 79 -10.94 20.40 10.26
C LYS A 79 -10.41 21.83 10.06
N GLY A 80 -9.15 22.07 10.40
CA GLY A 80 -8.48 23.35 10.23
C GLY A 80 -8.07 23.61 8.78
N HIS A 81 -8.08 22.58 7.93
CA HIS A 81 -7.67 22.64 6.52
C HIS A 81 -6.23 23.18 6.38
N GLY A 82 -5.35 22.79 7.29
CA GLY A 82 -4.00 23.34 7.38
C GLY A 82 -3.07 22.89 6.25
N LEU A 83 -3.32 21.71 5.69
CA LEU A 83 -2.54 21.14 4.58
C LEU A 83 -3.47 20.55 3.52
N ASN A 84 -3.35 21.04 2.28
CA ASN A 84 -3.96 20.38 1.14
C ASN A 84 -3.19 19.09 0.85
N LEU A 85 -3.86 17.95 0.97
CA LEU A 85 -3.30 16.63 0.71
C LEU A 85 -3.33 16.25 -0.77
N TYR A 86 -4.12 16.95 -1.59
CA TYR A 86 -4.25 16.74 -3.03
C TYR A 86 -3.68 17.96 -3.77
N ASP A 87 -2.37 18.11 -3.72
CA ASP A 87 -1.63 19.15 -4.44
C ASP A 87 -1.08 18.62 -5.77
N ASP A 88 -0.35 19.46 -6.49
CA ASP A 88 0.27 19.17 -7.78
C ASP A 88 1.42 18.16 -7.70
N THR A 89 1.84 17.76 -6.50
CA THR A 89 2.90 16.77 -6.30
C THR A 89 2.39 15.34 -6.17
N VAL A 90 1.07 15.15 -6.14
CA VAL A 90 0.45 13.84 -5.96
C VAL A 90 0.31 13.13 -7.30
N GLU A 91 1.06 12.05 -7.46
CA GLU A 91 0.96 11.14 -8.60
C GLU A 91 0.00 9.99 -8.27
N VAL A 92 -1.11 9.89 -9.00
CA VAL A 92 -2.09 8.79 -8.86
C VAL A 92 -1.95 7.83 -10.04
N ASP A 93 -1.54 6.59 -9.76
CA ASP A 93 -1.26 5.57 -10.78
C ASP A 93 -2.50 4.82 -11.23
N TYR A 94 -3.43 4.56 -10.30
CA TYR A 94 -4.70 3.91 -10.59
C TYR A 94 -5.84 4.79 -10.08
N ARG A 95 -6.68 5.26 -11.01
CA ARG A 95 -7.80 6.15 -10.69
C ARG A 95 -9.12 5.43 -10.91
N GLY A 96 -10.07 5.66 -10.01
CA GLY A 96 -11.46 5.29 -10.25
C GLY A 96 -11.63 3.80 -10.54
N ALA A 97 -12.21 3.51 -11.72
CA ALA A 97 -12.47 2.17 -12.22
C ALA A 97 -11.22 1.26 -12.30
N GLU A 98 -10.01 1.82 -12.36
CA GLU A 98 -8.78 1.03 -12.39
C GLU A 98 -8.43 0.42 -11.03
N VAL A 99 -9.03 0.89 -9.93
CA VAL A 99 -8.81 0.37 -8.59
C VAL A 99 -9.64 -0.89 -8.35
N THR A 100 -9.20 -1.97 -8.99
CA THR A 100 -9.82 -3.29 -8.88
C THR A 100 -8.95 -4.23 -8.07
N VAL A 101 -9.58 -5.26 -7.51
CA VAL A 101 -8.87 -6.38 -6.86
C VAL A 101 -7.86 -7.01 -7.83
N GLU A 102 -8.24 -7.17 -9.08
CA GLU A 102 -7.39 -7.76 -10.12
C GLU A 102 -6.12 -6.93 -10.35
N ASN A 103 -6.27 -5.61 -10.52
CA ASN A 103 -5.12 -4.73 -10.73
C ASN A 103 -4.21 -4.65 -9.50
N PHE A 104 -4.79 -4.63 -8.30
CA PHE A 104 -4.01 -4.66 -7.06
C PHE A 104 -3.20 -5.96 -6.92
N LEU A 105 -3.84 -7.12 -7.16
CA LEU A 105 -3.12 -8.40 -7.12
C LEU A 105 -2.06 -8.48 -8.22
N ARG A 106 -2.39 -8.02 -9.43
CA ARG A 106 -1.48 -7.96 -10.58
C ARG A 106 -0.23 -7.16 -10.26
N LEU A 107 -0.40 -6.02 -9.58
CA LEU A 107 0.67 -5.16 -9.10
C LEU A 107 1.59 -5.89 -8.12
N LEU A 108 1.02 -6.54 -7.11
CA LEU A 108 1.81 -7.26 -6.11
C LEU A 108 2.58 -8.44 -6.70
N ILE A 109 1.94 -9.25 -7.56
CA ILE A 109 2.60 -10.42 -8.16
C ILE A 109 3.54 -10.08 -9.32
N GLY A 110 3.59 -8.80 -9.75
CA GLY A 110 4.42 -8.34 -10.86
C GLY A 110 4.02 -8.90 -12.23
N ARG A 111 2.78 -9.37 -12.43
CA ARG A 111 2.33 -9.99 -13.70
C ARG A 111 1.57 -9.01 -14.60
N HIS A 112 2.28 -8.03 -15.11
CA HIS A 112 1.69 -7.01 -15.98
C HIS A 112 1.72 -7.38 -17.46
N ASP A 113 0.77 -6.85 -18.23
CA ASP A 113 0.88 -6.89 -19.69
C ASP A 113 2.15 -6.14 -20.13
N PRO A 114 2.92 -6.63 -21.12
CA PRO A 114 4.10 -5.94 -21.64
C PRO A 114 3.86 -4.47 -22.03
N SER A 115 2.65 -4.11 -22.45
CA SER A 115 2.25 -2.74 -22.80
C SER A 115 1.91 -1.86 -21.59
N SER A 116 1.82 -2.43 -20.38
CA SER A 116 1.48 -1.67 -19.16
C SER A 116 2.55 -0.60 -18.89
N PRO A 117 2.19 0.66 -18.63
CA PRO A 117 3.15 1.72 -18.33
C PRO A 117 4.04 1.38 -17.13
N ARG A 118 5.27 1.91 -17.11
CA ARG A 118 6.21 1.72 -16.01
C ARG A 118 5.68 2.24 -14.67
N SER A 119 4.96 3.36 -14.66
CA SER A 119 4.33 3.94 -13.46
C SER A 119 3.28 3.03 -12.83
N LYS A 120 2.77 2.03 -13.57
CA LYS A 120 1.79 1.05 -13.07
C LYS A 120 2.41 -0.29 -12.73
N ARG A 121 3.70 -0.31 -12.37
CA ARG A 121 4.44 -1.55 -12.08
C ARG A 121 5.22 -1.41 -10.78
N LEU A 122 5.10 -2.41 -9.92
CA LEU A 122 5.97 -2.57 -8.77
C LEU A 122 7.26 -3.25 -9.22
N LEU A 123 8.35 -2.48 -9.35
CA LEU A 123 9.65 -2.98 -9.82
C LEU A 123 10.59 -3.36 -8.66
N SER A 124 10.02 -3.94 -7.60
CA SER A 124 10.77 -4.43 -6.45
C SER A 124 11.55 -5.70 -6.77
N ASP A 125 12.67 -5.89 -6.08
CA ASP A 125 13.54 -7.07 -6.20
C ASP A 125 13.87 -7.69 -4.82
N SER A 126 14.76 -8.68 -4.79
CA SER A 126 15.20 -9.34 -3.54
C SER A 126 15.97 -8.44 -2.56
N GLY A 127 16.33 -7.22 -2.98
CA GLY A 127 16.92 -6.19 -2.13
C GLY A 127 15.90 -5.19 -1.62
N SER A 128 14.65 -5.26 -2.08
CA SER A 128 13.64 -4.23 -1.82
C SER A 128 12.80 -4.49 -0.57
N ASN A 129 12.38 -3.43 0.12
CA ASN A 129 11.30 -3.46 1.12
C ASN A 129 10.03 -2.87 0.50
N VAL A 130 8.88 -3.49 0.76
CA VAL A 130 7.60 -3.01 0.23
C VAL A 130 6.65 -2.74 1.40
N PHE A 131 6.27 -1.48 1.55
CA PHE A 131 5.22 -1.06 2.48
C PHE A 131 3.87 -1.08 1.75
N VAL A 132 2.86 -1.72 2.31
CA VAL A 132 1.51 -1.75 1.75
C VAL A 132 0.54 -1.14 2.76
N PHE A 133 -0.05 0.00 2.40
CA PHE A 133 -1.15 0.61 3.14
C PHE A 133 -2.44 0.40 2.37
N LEU A 134 -3.40 -0.26 3.01
CA LEU A 134 -4.69 -0.58 2.42
C LEU A 134 -5.80 -0.08 3.34
N ASN A 135 -6.68 0.77 2.81
CA ASN A 135 -7.80 1.29 3.57
C ASN A 135 -9.10 1.28 2.78
N GLY A 136 -10.17 1.04 3.52
CA GLY A 136 -11.51 0.94 2.96
C GLY A 136 -12.46 0.24 3.93
N HIS A 137 -13.65 -0.08 3.45
CA HIS A 137 -14.59 -0.89 4.22
C HIS A 137 -14.21 -2.36 4.19
N GLY A 138 -14.33 -3.03 5.32
CA GLY A 138 -14.09 -4.46 5.41
C GLY A 138 -14.79 -5.05 6.63
N GLY A 139 -14.55 -6.34 6.85
CA GLY A 139 -14.92 -7.05 8.07
C GLY A 139 -13.93 -8.18 8.30
N ASP A 140 -14.32 -9.13 9.14
CA ASP A 140 -13.51 -10.30 9.44
C ASP A 140 -13.15 -11.04 8.14
N ASP A 141 -11.85 -11.20 7.92
CA ASP A 141 -11.26 -11.87 6.76
C ASP A 141 -11.54 -11.23 5.40
N PHE A 142 -12.02 -9.98 5.27
CA PHE A 142 -12.14 -9.34 3.95
C PHE A 142 -12.07 -7.82 3.95
N ILE A 143 -11.68 -7.26 2.80
CA ILE A 143 -11.82 -5.86 2.44
C ILE A 143 -12.65 -5.72 1.15
N LYS A 144 -13.47 -4.67 1.07
CA LYS A 144 -14.27 -4.36 -0.11
C LYS A 144 -13.50 -3.44 -1.04
N PHE A 145 -13.63 -3.68 -2.34
CA PHE A 145 -13.19 -2.80 -3.40
C PHE A 145 -14.42 -2.25 -4.14
N GLN A 146 -14.45 -0.92 -4.26
CA GLN A 146 -15.48 -0.16 -4.95
C GLN A 146 -16.92 -0.48 -4.51
N ASP A 147 -17.11 -0.84 -3.23
CA ASP A 147 -18.39 -1.28 -2.63
C ASP A 147 -19.11 -2.49 -3.27
N VAL A 148 -18.59 -3.04 -4.38
CA VAL A 148 -19.21 -4.16 -5.13
C VAL A 148 -18.41 -5.46 -5.04
N ASN A 149 -17.08 -5.37 -4.95
CA ASN A 149 -16.20 -6.54 -4.94
C ASN A 149 -15.67 -6.79 -3.53
N VAL A 150 -15.60 -8.06 -3.13
CA VAL A 150 -15.06 -8.47 -1.83
C VAL A 150 -13.80 -9.28 -2.04
N ARG A 151 -12.73 -8.96 -1.30
CA ARG A 151 -11.51 -9.75 -1.30
C ARG A 151 -11.14 -10.21 0.10
N ARG A 152 -10.85 -11.50 0.25
CA ARG A 152 -10.41 -12.04 1.54
C ARG A 152 -9.02 -11.54 1.94
N GLU A 153 -8.86 -11.18 3.21
CA GLU A 153 -7.63 -10.64 3.82
C GLU A 153 -6.45 -11.62 3.69
N VAL A 154 -6.71 -12.92 3.93
CA VAL A 154 -5.73 -14.01 3.77
C VAL A 154 -5.07 -13.97 2.40
N ALA A 155 -5.84 -13.71 1.35
CA ALA A 155 -5.32 -13.72 0.00
C ALA A 155 -4.56 -12.44 -0.39
N CYS A 156 -4.77 -11.33 0.32
CA CYS A 156 -3.91 -10.16 0.20
C CYS A 156 -2.57 -10.40 0.89
N CYS A 157 -2.59 -11.03 2.07
CA CYS A 157 -1.37 -11.47 2.75
C CYS A 157 -0.56 -12.47 1.93
N ASP A 158 -1.21 -13.49 1.35
CA ASP A 158 -0.54 -14.47 0.50
C ASP A 158 0.07 -13.79 -0.73
N ALA A 159 -0.67 -12.88 -1.39
CA ALA A 159 -0.13 -12.10 -2.50
C ALA A 159 1.05 -11.19 -2.08
N CYS A 160 1.01 -10.61 -0.88
CA CYS A 160 2.12 -9.82 -0.32
C CYS A 160 3.35 -10.70 -0.02
N VAL A 161 3.14 -11.90 0.52
CA VAL A 161 4.22 -12.86 0.80
C VAL A 161 4.83 -13.36 -0.51
N ASP A 162 4.00 -13.69 -1.51
CA ASP A 162 4.44 -14.08 -2.85
C ASP A 162 5.20 -12.94 -3.55
N ALA A 163 4.74 -11.70 -3.39
CA ALA A 163 5.43 -10.51 -3.89
C ALA A 163 6.82 -10.31 -3.26
N CYS A 164 6.95 -10.67 -1.98
CA CYS A 164 8.17 -10.43 -1.20
C CYS A 164 9.13 -11.62 -1.15
N SER A 165 8.76 -12.83 -1.59
CA SER A 165 9.66 -13.99 -1.58
C SER A 165 9.30 -15.02 -2.63
N TRP A 166 10.20 -15.22 -3.59
CA TRP A 166 10.35 -16.53 -4.22
C TRP A 166 10.86 -17.53 -3.16
N SER A 167 10.19 -18.69 -3.07
CA SER A 167 10.39 -19.85 -2.18
C SER A 167 9.45 -19.88 -0.98
N SER A 168 8.32 -20.57 -1.19
CA SER A 168 7.33 -20.99 -0.21
C SER A 168 7.98 -21.72 0.97
N THR A 169 8.22 -21.04 2.10
CA THR A 169 8.35 -21.68 3.42
C THR A 169 8.53 -20.61 4.50
N HIS A 170 7.54 -20.47 5.41
CA HIS A 170 7.56 -19.70 6.67
C HIS A 170 6.95 -18.28 6.72
N ALA A 171 5.67 -18.14 6.37
CA ALA A 171 4.83 -17.09 6.98
C ALA A 171 4.37 -17.56 8.37
N ARG A 172 4.49 -16.73 9.43
CA ARG A 172 4.00 -17.06 10.78
C ARG A 172 2.99 -16.01 11.25
N ARG A 173 1.82 -16.51 11.65
CA ARG A 173 0.60 -15.79 12.05
C ARG A 173 0.79 -15.08 13.39
N THR A 174 0.33 -13.83 13.52
CA THR A 174 0.07 -13.20 14.83
C THR A 174 -1.39 -12.77 14.92
N SER A 175 -1.95 -12.83 16.13
CA SER A 175 -3.38 -12.75 16.42
C SER A 175 -4.03 -11.36 16.25
N ASN A 176 -3.27 -10.33 15.90
CA ASN A 176 -3.77 -9.02 15.50
C ASN A 176 -3.15 -8.63 14.14
N SER A 177 -3.84 -8.98 13.05
CA SER A 177 -3.80 -8.39 11.69
C SER A 177 -2.46 -8.03 11.01
N SER A 178 -1.31 -8.54 11.46
CA SER A 178 -0.01 -8.30 10.84
C SER A 178 0.54 -9.57 10.20
N CYS A 179 0.54 -9.64 8.87
CA CYS A 179 1.31 -10.63 8.13
C CYS A 179 2.78 -10.18 8.06
N LEU A 180 3.61 -10.71 8.97
CA LEU A 180 5.06 -10.49 9.01
C LEU A 180 5.78 -11.73 8.48
N PRO A 181 6.37 -11.71 7.27
CA PRO A 181 7.35 -12.72 6.89
C PRO A 181 8.67 -12.44 7.61
N ARG A 182 9.28 -13.47 8.20
CA ARG A 182 10.65 -13.37 8.74
C ARG A 182 11.67 -13.66 7.64
N LEU A 183 12.52 -12.65 7.41
CA LEU A 183 13.84 -12.67 6.77
C LEU A 183 13.88 -13.02 5.27
N GLY A 184 13.94 -11.98 4.45
CA GLY A 184 14.30 -12.07 3.03
C GLY A 184 14.00 -10.79 2.24
N SER A 185 12.79 -10.24 2.43
CA SER A 185 12.30 -8.93 2.02
C SER A 185 11.17 -8.55 2.99
N CYS A 186 11.10 -7.31 3.49
CA CYS A 186 10.11 -6.94 4.50
C CYS A 186 8.83 -6.40 3.82
N CYS A 187 7.77 -7.21 3.74
CA CYS A 187 6.42 -6.71 3.44
C CYS A 187 5.74 -6.32 4.75
N ILE A 188 5.25 -5.09 4.87
CA ILE A 188 4.39 -4.68 5.98
C ILE A 188 3.05 -4.26 5.40
N CYS A 189 2.02 -5.05 5.64
CA CYS A 189 0.65 -4.70 5.28
C CYS A 189 -0.06 -4.08 6.50
N PHE A 190 -0.49 -2.82 6.38
CA PHE A 190 -1.30 -2.14 7.39
C PHE A 190 -2.73 -1.98 6.89
N ARG A 191 -3.68 -2.47 7.69
CA ARG A 191 -5.12 -2.32 7.46
C ARG A 191 -5.69 -1.27 8.41
N SER A 192 -6.39 -0.28 7.87
CA SER A 192 -7.21 0.64 8.67
C SER A 192 -8.70 0.37 8.44
N GLU A 193 -9.35 -0.31 9.39
CA GLU A 193 -10.82 -0.51 9.43
C GLU A 193 -11.57 0.65 10.11
N SER A 194 -10.88 1.77 10.34
CA SER A 194 -11.34 2.77 11.29
C SER A 194 -12.58 3.54 10.79
N ARG A 195 -13.63 3.58 11.61
CA ARG A 195 -14.71 4.59 11.52
C ARG A 195 -14.21 6.03 11.72
N ARG A 196 -12.92 6.23 12.02
CA ARG A 196 -12.28 7.52 12.32
C ARG A 196 -11.10 7.79 11.38
N GLN A 197 -10.94 9.04 10.97
CA GLN A 197 -9.79 9.53 10.21
C GLN A 197 -8.50 9.37 11.03
N ILE A 198 -7.41 8.94 10.37
CA ILE A 198 -6.10 8.79 11.01
C ILE A 198 -5.52 10.20 11.17
N ARG A 199 -5.14 10.55 12.40
CA ARG A 199 -4.47 11.81 12.70
C ARG A 199 -2.99 11.51 12.92
N PHE A 200 -2.14 12.22 12.20
CA PHE A 200 -0.70 12.23 12.38
C PHE A 200 -0.28 13.39 13.28
#